data_AF-A0A439IH87-F1
#
_entry.id   AF-A0A439IH87-F1
#
_cell.length_a   1.000
_cell.length_b   1.000
_cell.length_c   1.000
_cell.angle_alpha   90.00
_cell.angle_beta   90.00
_cell.angle_gamma   90.00
#
_symmetry.space_group_name_H-M   'P 1'
#
loop_
_entity.id
_entity.type
_entity.pdbx_description
1 polymer ?
#
loop_
_entity_poly.entity_id
_entity_poly.type
_entity_poly.pdbx_seq_one_letter_code
_entity_poly.pdbx_strand_id
1 'polypeptide(L)'
;MIEARIGGTGLRLADVTERHMAAQRAASDALMEWDRRRAAGVVSDVAYAIAVSAVATEEATARREVMEYQPVEYEESIGKLVYIAAFLIATRLRLEDGEMVRVMETAAPFDGTG
;
A
#
# COMPACT_ATOMS: atom_id res chain seq x y z
N MET A 1 8.76 2.70 -41.93
CA MET A 1 8.61 1.65 -40.91
C MET A 1 8.03 2.33 -39.69
N ILE A 2 6.72 2.19 -39.49
CA ILE A 2 6.01 2.82 -38.36
C ILE A 2 6.17 1.84 -37.20
N GLU A 3 7.11 2.08 -36.30
CA GLU A 3 7.15 1.37 -35.03
C GLU A 3 6.09 1.98 -34.11
N ALA A 4 4.92 1.34 -34.15
CA ALA A 4 3.92 1.46 -33.12
C ALA A 4 4.52 0.94 -31.80
N ARG A 5 5.10 1.83 -30.98
CA ARG A 5 5.24 1.56 -29.56
C ARG A 5 3.89 1.74 -28.92
N ILE A 6 3.22 0.62 -28.73
CA ILE A 6 2.10 0.46 -27.81
C ILE A 6 2.55 1.08 -26.48
N GLY A 7 2.10 2.29 -26.17
CA GLY A 7 2.30 2.96 -24.87
C GLY A 7 1.38 2.37 -23.79
N GLY A 8 1.34 1.03 -23.71
CA GLY A 8 0.31 0.27 -23.02
C GLY A 8 0.74 -0.25 -21.65
N THR A 9 -0.15 -0.05 -20.67
CA THR A 9 -0.45 -1.02 -19.60
C THR A 9 0.71 -1.52 -18.74
N GLY A 10 1.51 -0.60 -18.21
CA GLY A 10 2.25 -0.83 -16.96
C GLY A 10 1.41 -0.32 -15.78
N LEU A 11 1.33 -1.06 -14.68
CA LEU A 11 0.75 -0.57 -13.43
C LEU A 11 1.43 0.76 -13.06
N ARG A 12 0.65 1.82 -12.84
CA ARG A 12 1.16 3.14 -12.43
C ARG A 12 1.22 3.23 -10.91
N LEU A 13 1.98 4.21 -10.41
CA LEU A 13 1.98 4.55 -8.99
C LEU A 13 0.56 4.85 -8.49
N ALA A 14 -0.23 5.55 -9.31
CA ALA A 14 -1.63 5.86 -8.99
C ALA A 14 -2.46 4.59 -8.74
N ASP A 15 -2.26 3.53 -9.53
CA ASP A 15 -3.02 2.29 -9.41
C ASP A 15 -2.67 1.55 -8.10
N VAL A 16 -1.38 1.45 -7.75
CA VAL A 16 -0.94 0.79 -6.50
C VAL A 16 -1.38 1.57 -5.26
N THR A 17 -1.28 2.90 -5.30
CA THR A 17 -1.69 3.75 -4.17
C THR A 17 -3.20 3.79 -4.01
N GLU A 18 -3.97 3.78 -5.11
CA GLU A 18 -5.42 3.65 -5.06
C GLU A 18 -5.85 2.31 -4.46
N ARG A 19 -5.22 1.20 -4.88
CA ARG A 19 -5.48 -0.12 -4.30
C ARG A 19 -5.18 -0.15 -2.80
N HIS A 20 -4.06 0.45 -2.36
CA HIS A 20 -3.73 0.53 -0.94
C HIS A 20 -4.73 1.38 -0.17
N MET A 21 -5.11 2.56 -0.66
CA MET A 21 -6.16 3.39 -0.02
C MET A 21 -7.51 2.68 0.04
N ALA A 22 -7.89 1.93 -1.01
CA ALA A 22 -9.11 1.13 -1.01
C ALA A 22 -9.06 0.02 0.04
N ALA A 23 -7.92 -0.68 0.17
CA ALA A 23 -7.70 -1.67 1.21
C ALA A 23 -7.78 -1.05 2.62
N GLN A 24 -7.22 0.14 2.84
CA GLN A 24 -7.34 0.86 4.12
C GLN A 24 -8.79 1.22 4.46
N ARG A 25 -9.58 1.66 3.47
CA ARG A 25 -11.00 1.96 3.66
C ARG A 25 -11.80 0.71 3.99
N ALA A 26 -11.62 -0.36 3.20
CA ALA A 26 -12.27 -1.64 3.44
C ALA A 26 -11.89 -2.20 4.82
N ALA A 27 -10.64 -2.03 5.24
CA ALA A 27 -10.17 -2.44 6.55
C ALA A 27 -10.85 -1.64 7.66
N SER A 28 -10.92 -0.32 7.54
CA SER A 28 -11.63 0.54 8.50
C SER A 28 -13.10 0.17 8.61
N ASP A 29 -13.78 -0.01 7.48
CA ASP A 29 -15.21 -0.37 7.44
C ASP A 29 -15.47 -1.74 8.07
N ALA A 30 -14.62 -2.72 7.76
CA ALA A 30 -14.69 -4.05 8.35
C ALA A 30 -14.45 -4.03 9.86
N LEU A 31 -13.44 -3.29 10.33
CA LEU A 31 -13.17 -3.15 11.77
C LEU A 31 -14.35 -2.51 12.49
N MET A 32 -14.94 -1.44 11.95
CA MET A 32 -16.13 -0.81 12.54
C MET A 32 -17.32 -1.76 12.63
N GLU A 33 -17.53 -2.61 11.62
CA GLU A 33 -18.57 -3.65 11.65
C GLU A 33 -18.31 -4.69 12.74
N TRP A 34 -17.08 -5.22 12.80
CA TRP A 34 -16.70 -6.24 13.79
C TRP A 34 -16.71 -5.71 15.22
N ASP A 35 -16.30 -4.45 15.44
CA ASP A 35 -16.42 -3.77 16.74
C ASP A 35 -17.88 -3.64 17.17
N ARG A 36 -18.78 -3.27 16.24
CA ARG A 36 -20.21 -3.19 16.54
C ARG A 36 -20.78 -4.55 16.95
N ARG A 37 -20.40 -5.62 16.24
CA ARG A 37 -20.81 -6.99 16.57
C ARG A 37 -20.26 -7.44 17.92
N ARG A 38 -19.00 -7.10 18.21
CA ARG A 38 -18.36 -7.41 19.50
C ARG A 38 -19.06 -6.69 20.65
N ALA A 39 -19.33 -5.39 20.49
CA ALA A 39 -20.06 -4.60 21.49
C ALA A 39 -21.49 -5.11 21.74
N ALA A 40 -22.14 -5.67 20.71
CA ALA A 40 -23.45 -6.30 20.84
C ALA A 40 -23.40 -7.74 21.40
N GLY A 41 -22.20 -8.29 21.69
CA GLY A 41 -22.03 -9.63 22.26
C GLY A 41 -22.38 -10.80 21.32
N VAL A 42 -22.49 -10.55 20.01
CA VAL A 42 -22.89 -11.56 19.00
C VAL A 42 -21.72 -12.33 18.39
N VAL A 43 -20.48 -12.00 18.76
CA VAL A 43 -19.27 -12.68 18.27
C VAL A 43 -18.32 -12.95 19.43
N SER A 44 -17.59 -14.07 19.37
CA SER A 44 -16.55 -14.37 20.36
C SER A 44 -15.29 -13.53 20.12
N ASP A 45 -14.50 -13.33 21.17
CA ASP A 45 -13.21 -12.63 21.06
C ASP A 45 -12.26 -13.31 20.06
N VAL A 46 -12.32 -14.64 19.95
CA VAL A 46 -11.52 -15.40 18.97
C VAL A 46 -11.99 -15.11 17.54
N ALA A 47 -13.29 -15.09 17.29
CA ALA A 47 -13.83 -14.75 15.97
C ALA A 47 -13.50 -13.31 15.57
N TYR A 48 -13.59 -12.38 16.54
CA TYR A 48 -13.16 -11.00 16.35
C TYR A 48 -11.68 -10.90 15.99
N ALA A 49 -10.79 -11.58 16.74
CA ALA A 49 -9.35 -11.57 16.47
C ALA A 49 -9.00 -12.13 15.08
N ILE A 50 -9.65 -13.22 14.66
CA ILE A 50 -9.46 -13.80 13.32
C ILE A 50 -9.85 -12.78 12.24
N ALA A 51 -10.99 -12.11 12.40
CA ALA A 51 -11.46 -11.11 11.46
C ALA A 51 -10.50 -9.91 11.36
N VAL A 52 -10.06 -9.37 12.50
CA VAL A 52 -9.07 -8.29 12.57
C VAL A 52 -7.77 -8.69 11.87
N SER A 53 -7.29 -9.91 12.09
CA SER A 53 -6.07 -10.42 11.46
C SER A 53 -6.20 -10.57 9.94
N ALA A 54 -7.36 -11.02 9.45
CA ALA A 54 -7.61 -11.15 8.01
C ALA A 54 -7.58 -9.77 7.34
N VAL A 55 -8.28 -8.79 7.91
CA VAL A 55 -8.30 -7.41 7.45
C VAL A 55 -6.90 -6.79 7.44
N ALA A 56 -6.12 -7.00 8.50
CA ALA A 56 -4.74 -6.50 8.58
C ALA A 56 -3.83 -7.11 7.51
N THR A 57 -4.07 -8.38 7.13
CA THR A 57 -3.28 -9.09 6.11
C THR A 57 -3.55 -8.54 4.71
N GLU A 58 -4.80 -8.21 4.39
CA GLU A 58 -5.17 -7.59 3.11
C GLU A 58 -4.55 -6.20 2.96
N GLU A 59 -4.64 -5.35 4.00
CA GLU A 59 -4.01 -4.03 4.01
C GLU A 59 -2.47 -4.14 3.88
N ALA A 60 -1.85 -5.05 4.64
CA ALA A 60 -0.42 -5.26 4.58
C ALA A 60 0.07 -5.75 3.21
N THR A 61 -0.75 -6.53 2.50
CA THR A 61 -0.45 -6.98 1.13
C THR A 61 -0.45 -5.80 0.17
N ALA A 62 -1.51 -4.98 0.18
CA ALA A 62 -1.58 -3.79 -0.67
C ALA A 62 -0.49 -2.75 -0.31
N ARG A 63 -0.14 -2.63 0.97
CA ARG A 63 0.98 -1.81 1.42
C ARG A 63 2.31 -2.30 0.85
N ARG A 64 2.53 -3.61 0.85
CA ARG A 64 3.75 -4.21 0.27
C ARG A 64 3.87 -3.90 -1.22
N GLU A 65 2.77 -3.95 -1.97
CA GLU A 65 2.78 -3.56 -3.39
C GLU A 65 3.27 -2.12 -3.59
N VAL A 66 2.85 -1.17 -2.75
CA VAL A 66 3.36 0.20 -2.78
C VAL A 66 4.86 0.25 -2.46
N MET A 67 5.31 -0.49 -1.45
CA MET A 67 6.73 -0.52 -1.07
C MET A 67 7.62 -1.12 -2.16
N GLU A 68 7.12 -2.12 -2.89
CA GLU A 68 7.86 -2.83 -3.94
C GLU A 68 7.72 -2.17 -5.32
N TYR A 69 6.74 -1.29 -5.51
CA TYR A 69 6.53 -0.57 -6.76
C TYR A 69 7.79 0.17 -7.21
N GLN A 70 8.30 -0.12 -8.41
CA GLN A 70 9.44 0.58 -8.98
C GLN A 70 8.93 1.69 -9.93
N PRO A 71 9.11 2.97 -9.58
CA PRO A 71 8.78 4.09 -10.44
C PRO A 71 9.53 4.01 -11.77
N VAL A 72 8.84 4.36 -12.86
CA VAL A 72 9.46 4.43 -14.19
C VAL A 72 10.06 5.81 -14.43
N GLU A 73 9.40 6.84 -13.91
CA GLU A 73 9.77 8.24 -14.11
C GLU A 73 10.15 8.90 -12.78
N TYR A 74 10.98 9.94 -12.85
CA TYR A 74 11.40 10.71 -11.67
C TYR A 74 10.21 11.30 -10.91
N GLU A 75 9.16 11.73 -11.61
CA GLU A 75 7.92 12.22 -11.00
C GLU A 75 7.22 11.14 -10.16
N GLU A 76 7.21 9.89 -10.64
CA GLU A 76 6.67 8.75 -9.89
C GLU A 76 7.55 8.42 -8.67
N SER A 77 8.87 8.59 -8.75
CA SER A 77 9.77 8.44 -7.59
C SER A 77 9.43 9.42 -6.48
N ILE A 78 9.25 10.70 -6.81
CA ILE A 78 8.82 11.71 -5.84
C ILE A 78 7.43 11.35 -5.30
N GLY A 79 6.49 11.00 -6.18
CA GLY A 79 5.13 10.63 -5.79
C GLY A 79 5.11 9.48 -4.78
N LYS A 80 5.95 8.45 -5.00
CA LYS A 80 6.05 7.30 -4.11
C LYS A 80 6.54 7.71 -2.72
N LEU A 81 7.60 8.53 -2.64
CA LEU A 81 8.14 9.01 -1.38
C LEU A 81 7.13 9.89 -0.62
N VAL A 82 6.43 10.78 -1.34
CA VAL A 82 5.38 11.63 -0.76
C VAL A 82 4.24 10.77 -0.19
N TYR A 83 3.80 9.76 -0.94
CA TYR A 83 2.75 8.85 -0.47
C TYR A 83 3.17 8.08 0.79
N ILE A 84 4.37 7.49 0.79
CA ILE A 84 4.89 6.74 1.95
C ILE A 84 5.03 7.67 3.17
N ALA A 85 5.56 8.88 2.98
CA ALA A 85 5.66 9.85 4.07
C ALA A 85 4.28 10.22 4.63
N ALA A 86 3.30 10.49 3.77
CA ALA A 86 1.93 10.80 4.18
C ALA A 86 1.29 9.63 4.94
N PHE A 87 1.47 8.40 4.46
CA PHE A 87 1.00 7.18 5.12
C PHE A 87 1.60 7.02 6.52
N LEU A 88 2.91 7.17 6.68
CA LEU A 88 3.60 7.04 7.97
C LEU A 88 3.13 8.10 8.97
N ILE A 89 2.96 9.34 8.53
CA ILE A 89 2.46 10.43 9.36
C ILE A 89 1.02 10.16 9.80
N ALA A 90 0.15 9.77 8.87
CA ALA A 90 -1.26 9.51 9.15
C ALA A 90 -1.46 8.34 10.12
N THR A 91 -0.65 7.30 9.99
CA THR A 91 -0.71 6.10 10.84
C THR A 91 0.14 6.19 12.10
N ARG A 92 0.96 7.24 12.24
CA ARG A 92 1.99 7.39 13.28
C ARG A 92 2.95 6.20 13.35
N LEU A 93 3.17 5.55 12.21
CA LEU A 93 4.11 4.45 12.08
C LEU A 93 5.49 4.99 11.72
N ARG A 94 6.50 4.16 11.96
CA ARG A 94 7.86 4.35 11.48
C ARG A 94 8.19 3.17 10.57
N LEU A 95 9.00 3.43 9.56
CA LEU A 95 9.61 2.36 8.79
C LEU A 95 10.62 1.64 9.67
N GLU A 96 10.66 0.32 9.55
CA GLU A 96 11.78 -0.46 10.08
C GLU A 96 13.03 -0.25 9.21
N ASP A 97 14.22 -0.51 9.75
CA ASP A 97 15.50 -0.25 9.05
C ASP A 97 15.56 -0.96 7.68
N GLY A 98 15.07 -2.20 7.60
CA GLY A 98 15.02 -2.96 6.35
C GLY A 98 13.99 -2.43 5.34
N GLU A 99 12.87 -1.87 5.81
CA GLU A 99 11.87 -1.25 4.94
C GLU A 99 12.38 0.08 4.39
N MET A 100 13.10 0.86 5.21
CA MET A 100 13.73 2.10 4.78
C MET A 100 14.71 1.86 3.63
N VAL A 101 15.60 0.87 3.75
CA VAL A 101 16.55 0.52 2.68
C VAL A 101 15.80 0.16 1.40
N ARG A 102 14.79 -0.72 1.48
CA ARG A 102 13.98 -1.12 0.32
C ARG A 102 13.27 0.07 -0.34
N VAL A 103 12.71 0.98 0.45
CA VAL A 103 12.06 2.19 -0.09
C VAL A 103 13.08 3.05 -0.83
N MET A 104 14.28 3.24 -0.29
CA MET A 104 15.32 4.02 -0.94
C MET A 104 15.84 3.36 -2.22
N GLU A 105 16.03 2.04 -2.22
CA GLU A 105 16.43 1.28 -3.42
C GLU A 105 15.38 1.37 -4.53
N THR A 106 14.11 1.23 -4.17
CA THR A 106 13.01 1.21 -5.15
C THR A 106 12.56 2.61 -5.57
N ALA A 107 12.82 3.65 -4.78
CA ALA A 107 12.49 5.03 -5.14
C ALA A 107 13.64 5.75 -5.86
N ALA A 108 14.85 5.19 -5.88
CA ALA A 108 15.97 5.74 -6.62
C ALA A 108 15.58 5.94 -8.10
N PRO A 109 15.88 7.10 -8.69
CA PRO A 109 15.61 7.33 -10.10
C PRO A 109 16.34 6.30 -10.96
N PHE A 110 15.70 5.85 -12.03
CA PHE A 110 16.33 5.04 -13.07
C PHE A 110 17.54 5.80 -13.62
N ASP A 111 18.74 5.38 -13.26
CA ASP A 111 19.99 5.78 -13.87
C ASP A 111 20.08 5.07 -15.21
N GLY A 112 19.67 5.75 -16.28
CA GLY A 112 19.64 5.25 -17.66
C GLY A 112 21.02 4.91 -18.26
N THR A 113 21.86 4.16 -17.56
CA THR A 113 23.09 3.55 -18.06
C THR A 113 22.86 2.05 -18.26
N GLY A 114 22.29 1.70 -19.40
CA GLY A 114 22.16 0.34 -19.92
C GLY A 114 22.12 0.36 -21.43
#